data_AF-A0A1F7GZT3-F1
#
_entry.id   AF-A0A1F7GZT3-F1
#
_cell.length_a   1.000
_cell.length_b   1.000
_cell.length_c   1.000
_cell.angle_alpha   90.00
_cell.angle_beta   90.00
_cell.angle_gamma   90.00
#
_symmetry.space_group_name_H-M   'P 1'
#
loop_
_entity.id
_entity.type
_entity.pdbx_description
1 polymer ?
#
loop_
_entity_poly.entity_id
_entity_poly.type
_entity_poly.pdbx_seq_one_letter_code
_entity_poly.pdbx_strand_id
1 'polypeptide(L)'
;MYLKKSFLILFFVLVLLTPLEIFAEEPSTSTDPGRIKSGLKETIAKTREDFKMMLEERRKEASESFKQKREEFKQKLQTLRDEKKKMLVERINNKLEEVNKRRTDHMIAVLDKLESLLDRLSQKVEEAKSAGKDTSGVELAIEAAQTKIDEARAAVITQAGEEYILEIGEESELRSRVGQTVSEFQEDLRDVHKLVVDAKQAVMNAVKEAAKIKMSKLSFNTDTVRLIFNLNFKN
;
A
#
# COMPACT_ATOMS: atom_id res chain seq x y z
N MET A 1 31.21 4.78 -15.43
CA MET A 1 30.77 5.91 -14.58
C MET A 1 29.26 5.98 -14.69
N TYR A 2 28.55 5.18 -13.88
CA TYR A 2 27.10 5.01 -14.00
C TYR A 2 26.39 6.12 -13.22
N LEU A 3 25.76 7.03 -13.96
CA LEU A 3 24.85 8.03 -13.43
C LEU A 3 23.68 7.33 -12.76
N LYS A 4 23.51 7.56 -11.46
CA LYS A 4 22.33 7.19 -10.68
C LYS A 4 21.11 7.83 -11.34
N LYS A 5 20.20 7.01 -11.89
CA LYS A 5 18.85 7.44 -12.31
C LYS A 5 17.96 7.61 -11.08
N SER A 6 18.36 8.54 -10.21
CA SER A 6 17.63 8.91 -9.01
C SER A 6 17.22 10.37 -9.13
N PHE A 7 16.53 10.75 -10.20
CA PHE A 7 15.90 12.06 -10.36
C PHE A 7 14.94 12.03 -11.57
N LEU A 8 13.79 11.37 -11.42
CA LEU A 8 12.67 11.56 -12.36
C LEU A 8 11.32 11.34 -11.66
N ILE A 9 11.13 11.93 -10.48
CA ILE A 9 9.81 12.15 -9.87
C ILE A 9 9.80 13.57 -9.30
N LEU A 10 10.00 14.58 -10.16
CA LEU A 10 9.72 15.97 -9.82
C LEU A 10 9.66 16.85 -11.08
N PHE A 11 8.82 16.52 -12.06
CA PHE A 11 8.54 17.45 -13.16
C PHE A 11 7.21 17.16 -13.88
N PHE A 12 6.08 17.31 -13.20
CA PHE A 12 4.79 17.49 -13.87
C PHE A 12 3.75 18.22 -12.99
N VAL A 13 4.13 19.34 -12.36
CA VAL A 13 3.16 20.27 -11.74
C VAL A 13 3.61 21.71 -11.94
N LEU A 14 3.81 22.13 -13.19
CA LEU A 14 4.00 23.55 -13.48
C LEU A 14 3.12 23.99 -14.68
N VAL A 15 2.23 24.92 -14.35
CA VAL A 15 1.57 25.92 -15.20
C VAL A 15 0.38 25.48 -16.05
N LEU A 16 -0.81 25.58 -15.47
CA LEU A 16 -1.93 26.30 -16.10
C LEU A 16 -2.57 27.21 -15.05
N LEU A 17 -2.06 28.44 -14.97
CA LEU A 17 -2.60 29.55 -14.19
C LEU A 17 -3.66 30.26 -15.05
N THR A 18 -4.93 30.00 -14.79
CA THR A 18 -6.02 30.92 -15.13
C THR A 18 -6.67 31.39 -13.82
N PRO A 19 -6.87 32.70 -13.61
CA PRO A 19 -7.55 33.18 -12.41
C PRO A 19 -9.04 32.86 -12.53
N LEU A 20 -9.55 31.97 -11.68
CA LEU A 20 -10.98 31.92 -11.38
C LEU A 20 -11.29 33.02 -10.36
N GLU A 21 -12.27 33.84 -10.69
CA GLU A 21 -12.78 34.89 -9.82
C GLU A 21 -13.22 34.30 -8.48
N ILE A 22 -12.65 34.83 -7.40
CA ILE A 22 -12.97 34.47 -6.02
C ILE A 22 -14.32 35.11 -5.69
N PHE A 23 -15.41 34.34 -5.81
CA PHE A 23 -16.67 34.68 -5.15
C PHE A 23 -16.47 34.45 -3.65
N ALA A 24 -16.45 35.54 -2.89
CA ALA A 24 -16.45 35.51 -1.43
C ALA A 24 -17.87 35.14 -0.95
N GLU A 25 -18.05 33.90 -0.50
CA GLU A 25 -19.23 33.48 0.25
C GLU A 25 -18.90 33.51 1.76
N GLU A 26 -19.68 34.26 2.52
CA GLU A 26 -19.48 34.48 3.96
C GLU A 26 -19.57 33.17 4.75
N PRO A 27 -18.68 32.92 5.74
CA PRO A 27 -18.73 31.71 6.53
C PRO A 27 -19.88 31.75 7.54
N SER A 28 -21.04 31.23 7.14
CA SER A 28 -22.05 30.77 8.10
C SER A 28 -21.61 29.41 8.66
N THR A 29 -20.83 29.44 9.75
CA THR A 29 -20.48 28.24 10.50
C THR A 29 -21.70 27.75 11.30
N SER A 30 -22.56 26.98 10.64
CA SER A 30 -23.36 25.96 11.33
C SER A 30 -22.75 24.59 10.98
N THR A 31 -21.77 24.18 11.79
CA THR A 31 -21.21 22.83 11.74
C THR A 31 -22.25 21.86 12.28
N ASP A 32 -23.14 21.40 11.40
CA ASP A 32 -24.01 20.26 11.66
C ASP A 32 -23.17 18.97 11.69
N PRO A 33 -23.03 18.30 12.85
CA PRO A 33 -22.29 17.05 12.97
C PRO A 33 -22.85 15.93 12.06
N GLY A 34 -24.11 16.04 11.63
CA GLY A 34 -24.75 15.11 10.72
C GLY A 34 -24.19 15.11 9.30
N ARG A 35 -23.60 16.22 8.84
CA ARG A 35 -23.00 16.34 7.49
C ARG A 35 -21.60 15.71 7.40
N ILE A 36 -20.85 15.71 8.50
CA ILE A 36 -19.54 15.02 8.59
C ILE A 36 -19.73 13.50 8.63
N LYS A 37 -20.83 13.04 9.27
CA LYS A 37 -21.21 11.62 9.43
C LYS A 37 -21.41 10.86 8.11
N SER A 38 -22.00 11.49 7.09
CA SER A 38 -22.16 10.86 5.76
C SER A 38 -20.88 10.97 4.94
N GLY A 39 -20.21 12.12 4.98
CA GLY A 39 -19.02 12.39 4.19
C GLY A 39 -17.84 11.46 4.47
N LEU A 40 -17.54 11.16 5.74
CA LEU A 40 -16.38 10.30 6.08
C LEU A 40 -16.60 8.82 5.72
N LYS A 41 -17.81 8.31 5.96
CA LYS A 41 -18.15 6.91 5.63
C LYS A 41 -18.23 6.70 4.12
N GLU A 42 -18.76 7.68 3.40
CA GLU A 42 -18.85 7.66 1.94
C GLU A 42 -17.45 7.80 1.30
N THR A 43 -16.58 8.65 1.84
CA THR A 43 -15.19 8.76 1.39
C THR A 43 -14.40 7.48 1.62
N ILE A 44 -14.49 6.83 2.79
CA ILE A 44 -13.79 5.57 3.06
C ILE A 44 -14.29 4.42 2.15
N ALA A 45 -15.61 4.32 1.96
CA ALA A 45 -16.18 3.30 1.08
C ALA A 45 -15.72 3.51 -0.37
N LYS A 46 -15.71 4.77 -0.83
CA LYS A 46 -15.23 5.14 -2.16
C LYS A 46 -13.74 4.88 -2.34
N THR A 47 -12.88 5.28 -1.39
CA THR A 47 -11.44 5.01 -1.47
C THR A 47 -11.12 3.53 -1.52
N ARG A 48 -11.93 2.68 -0.87
CA ARG A 48 -11.79 1.23 -0.95
C ARG A 48 -12.17 0.66 -2.31
N GLU A 49 -13.25 1.16 -2.91
CA GLU A 49 -13.67 0.75 -4.25
C GLU A 49 -12.65 1.21 -5.30
N ASP A 50 -12.22 2.47 -5.22
CA ASP A 50 -11.16 3.04 -6.04
C ASP A 50 -9.86 2.24 -5.91
N PHE A 51 -9.46 1.87 -4.68
CA PHE A 51 -8.30 1.01 -4.44
C PHE A 51 -8.41 -0.35 -5.16
N LYS A 52 -9.56 -1.02 -5.03
CA LYS A 52 -9.77 -2.32 -5.68
C LYS A 52 -9.74 -2.20 -7.20
N MET A 53 -10.36 -1.16 -7.75
CA MET A 53 -10.37 -0.90 -9.18
C MET A 53 -8.96 -0.63 -9.69
N MET A 54 -8.22 0.27 -9.04
CA MET A 54 -6.82 0.56 -9.39
C MET A 54 -5.93 -0.68 -9.28
N LEU A 55 -6.11 -1.51 -8.25
CA LEU A 55 -5.36 -2.75 -8.11
C LEU A 55 -5.65 -3.75 -9.24
N GLU A 56 -6.92 -3.94 -9.60
CA GLU A 56 -7.32 -4.83 -10.69
C GLU A 56 -6.84 -4.32 -12.05
N GLU A 57 -6.93 -3.01 -12.29
CA GLU A 57 -6.40 -2.35 -13.49
C GLU A 57 -4.88 -2.55 -13.59
N ARG A 58 -4.12 -2.25 -12.53
CA ARG A 58 -2.66 -2.46 -12.51
C ARG A 58 -2.28 -3.91 -12.71
N ARG A 59 -3.03 -4.86 -12.16
CA ARG A 59 -2.80 -6.30 -12.39
C ARG A 59 -3.05 -6.70 -13.84
N LYS A 60 -4.07 -6.13 -14.49
CA LYS A 60 -4.35 -6.40 -15.90
C LYS A 60 -3.25 -5.83 -16.78
N GLU A 61 -2.90 -4.56 -16.59
CA GLU A 61 -1.81 -3.91 -17.32
C GLU A 61 -0.51 -4.71 -17.18
N ALA A 62 -0.13 -5.05 -15.94
CA ALA A 62 1.06 -5.85 -15.67
C ALA A 62 0.98 -7.24 -16.31
N SER A 63 -0.16 -7.94 -16.23
CA SER A 63 -0.32 -9.27 -16.85
C SER A 63 -0.15 -9.23 -18.37
N GLU A 64 -0.59 -8.17 -19.04
CA GLU A 64 -0.46 -7.99 -20.48
C GLU A 64 1.00 -7.72 -20.90
N SER A 65 1.67 -6.77 -20.24
CA SER A 65 3.10 -6.51 -20.48
C SER A 65 3.97 -7.72 -20.12
N PHE A 66 3.59 -8.45 -19.08
CA PHE A 66 4.33 -9.61 -18.59
C PHE A 66 4.38 -10.74 -19.61
N LYS A 67 3.26 -11.04 -20.29
CA LYS A 67 3.24 -12.11 -21.31
C LYS A 67 4.26 -11.88 -22.42
N GLN A 68 4.38 -10.64 -22.90
CA GLN A 68 5.30 -10.29 -23.98
C GLN A 68 6.75 -10.42 -23.52
N LYS A 69 7.11 -9.77 -22.42
CA LYS A 69 8.48 -9.79 -21.89
C LYS A 69 8.88 -11.18 -21.39
N ARG A 70 7.94 -12.01 -20.95
CA ARG A 70 8.17 -13.40 -20.57
C ARG A 70 8.59 -14.25 -21.77
N GLU A 71 7.97 -14.04 -22.92
CA GLU A 71 8.33 -14.74 -24.14
C GLU A 71 9.70 -14.30 -24.65
N GLU A 72 9.97 -12.99 -24.64
CA GLU A 72 11.30 -12.45 -24.94
C GLU A 72 12.37 -13.01 -24.00
N PHE A 73 12.07 -13.08 -22.69
CA PHE A 73 12.95 -13.68 -21.71
C PHE A 73 13.26 -15.15 -22.04
N LYS A 74 12.24 -15.95 -22.38
CA LYS A 74 12.42 -17.36 -22.77
C LYS A 74 13.29 -17.49 -24.02
N GLN A 75 13.10 -16.63 -25.02
CA GLN A 75 13.92 -16.63 -26.23
C GLN A 75 15.37 -16.30 -25.92
N LYS A 76 15.61 -15.22 -25.14
CA LYS A 76 16.96 -14.84 -24.72
C LYS A 76 17.60 -15.89 -23.82
N LEU A 77 16.83 -16.59 -23.00
CA LEU A 77 17.32 -17.67 -22.15
C LEU A 77 17.92 -18.84 -22.97
N GLN A 78 17.44 -19.09 -24.20
CA GLN A 78 18.02 -20.11 -25.09
C GLN A 78 19.40 -19.75 -25.62
N THR A 79 19.81 -18.48 -25.54
CA THR A 79 21.14 -18.03 -25.98
C THR A 79 22.26 -18.40 -25.02
N LEU A 80 21.92 -18.79 -23.79
CA LEU A 80 22.88 -19.24 -22.79
C LEU A 80 23.38 -20.64 -23.13
N ARG A 81 24.71 -20.83 -23.05
CA ARG A 81 25.35 -22.12 -23.37
C ARG A 81 25.30 -23.09 -22.18
N ASP A 82 25.41 -22.55 -20.96
CA ASP A 82 25.40 -23.35 -19.74
C ASP A 82 23.97 -23.67 -19.28
N GLU A 83 23.56 -24.93 -19.44
CA GLU A 83 22.25 -25.43 -19.04
C GLU A 83 21.97 -25.29 -17.53
N LYS A 84 23.00 -25.37 -16.67
CA LYS A 84 22.80 -25.16 -15.22
C LYS A 84 22.46 -23.71 -14.92
N LYS A 85 23.15 -22.76 -15.56
CA LYS A 85 22.86 -21.33 -15.40
C LYS A 85 21.47 -21.00 -15.95
N LYS A 86 21.13 -21.55 -17.11
CA LYS A 86 19.81 -21.41 -17.72
C LYS A 86 18.68 -21.82 -16.77
N MET A 87 18.74 -23.04 -16.22
CA MET A 87 17.76 -23.52 -15.25
C MET A 87 17.69 -22.65 -13.99
N LEU A 88 18.84 -22.17 -13.50
CA LEU A 88 18.88 -21.35 -12.30
C LEU A 88 18.24 -19.97 -12.54
N VAL A 89 18.58 -19.31 -13.64
CA VAL A 89 18.02 -18.01 -14.01
C VAL A 89 16.51 -18.12 -14.22
N GLU A 90 16.04 -19.15 -14.92
CA GLU A 90 14.61 -19.38 -15.09
C GLU A 90 13.89 -19.56 -13.75
N ARG A 91 14.47 -20.36 -12.86
CA ARG A 91 13.94 -20.57 -11.52
C ARG A 91 13.90 -19.28 -10.71
N ILE A 92 14.94 -18.46 -10.77
CA ILE A 92 14.97 -17.17 -10.08
C ILE A 92 13.89 -16.24 -10.64
N ASN A 93 13.77 -16.12 -11.97
CA ASN A 93 12.74 -15.29 -12.61
C ASN A 93 11.32 -15.70 -12.17
N ASN A 94 11.02 -17.00 -12.16
CA ASN A 94 9.76 -17.54 -11.64
C ASN A 94 9.56 -17.21 -10.17
N LYS A 95 10.62 -17.29 -9.36
CA LYS A 95 10.52 -17.07 -7.93
C LYS A 95 10.27 -15.61 -7.59
N LEU A 96 10.86 -14.68 -8.33
CA LEU A 96 10.64 -13.25 -8.14
C LEU A 96 9.16 -12.91 -8.37
N GLU A 97 8.58 -13.38 -9.47
CA GLU A 97 7.15 -13.20 -9.80
C GLU A 97 6.23 -13.80 -8.72
N GLU A 98 6.46 -15.07 -8.35
CA GLU A 98 5.67 -15.77 -7.34
C GLU A 98 5.72 -15.07 -5.98
N VAL A 99 6.93 -14.65 -5.56
CA VAL A 99 7.12 -13.98 -4.28
C VAL A 99 6.51 -12.58 -4.31
N ASN A 100 6.65 -11.83 -5.40
CA ASN A 100 6.07 -10.49 -5.53
C ASN A 100 4.55 -10.57 -5.32
N LYS A 101 3.88 -11.43 -6.09
CA LYS A 101 2.44 -11.65 -5.99
C LYS A 101 2.03 -12.08 -4.59
N ARG A 102 2.69 -13.09 -4.04
CA ARG A 102 2.34 -13.61 -2.70
C ARG A 102 2.51 -12.56 -1.61
N ARG A 103 3.56 -11.73 -1.69
CA ARG A 103 3.84 -10.70 -0.68
C ARG A 103 2.86 -9.53 -0.81
N THR A 104 2.58 -9.05 -2.01
CA THR A 104 1.60 -7.97 -2.21
C THR A 104 0.19 -8.43 -1.85
N ASP A 105 -0.23 -9.65 -2.23
CA ASP A 105 -1.51 -10.24 -1.80
C ASP A 105 -1.64 -10.27 -0.27
N HIS A 106 -0.58 -10.66 0.44
CA HIS A 106 -0.58 -10.70 1.89
C HIS A 106 -0.67 -9.29 2.50
N MET A 107 0.08 -8.32 1.97
CA MET A 107 0.04 -6.93 2.43
C MET A 107 -1.35 -6.31 2.24
N ILE A 108 -2.01 -6.56 1.10
CA ILE A 108 -3.39 -6.12 0.84
C ILE A 108 -4.34 -6.71 1.89
N ALA A 109 -4.24 -8.02 2.16
CA ALA A 109 -5.09 -8.67 3.16
C ALA A 109 -4.86 -8.12 4.58
N VAL A 110 -3.66 -7.61 4.89
CA VAL A 110 -3.40 -6.91 6.15
C VAL A 110 -4.03 -5.53 6.16
N LEU A 111 -3.85 -4.73 5.09
CA LEU A 111 -4.40 -3.39 4.98
C LEU A 111 -5.93 -3.40 5.07
N ASP A 112 -6.60 -4.39 4.47
CA ASP A 112 -8.04 -4.58 4.58
C ASP A 112 -8.52 -4.84 6.02
N LYS A 113 -7.72 -5.59 6.80
CA LYS A 113 -8.01 -5.83 8.22
C LYS A 113 -7.82 -4.56 9.05
N LEU A 114 -6.77 -3.78 8.75
CA LEU A 114 -6.48 -2.52 9.41
C LEU A 114 -7.60 -1.49 9.17
N GLU A 115 -8.06 -1.36 7.92
CA GLU A 115 -9.18 -0.49 7.58
C GLU A 115 -10.48 -0.94 8.27
N SER A 116 -10.79 -2.24 8.28
CA SER A 116 -11.98 -2.75 8.97
C SER A 116 -11.97 -2.47 10.48
N LEU A 117 -10.79 -2.46 11.10
CA LEU A 117 -10.63 -2.08 12.50
C LEU A 117 -10.85 -0.58 12.70
N LEU A 118 -10.34 0.23 11.78
CA LEU A 118 -10.51 1.68 11.80
C LEU A 118 -11.98 2.06 11.64
N ASP A 119 -12.71 1.43 10.72
CA ASP A 119 -14.16 1.59 10.54
C ASP A 119 -14.94 1.34 11.83
N ARG A 120 -14.63 0.23 12.50
CA ARG A 120 -15.25 -0.12 13.78
C ARG A 120 -14.89 0.89 14.85
N LEU A 121 -13.65 1.37 14.88
CA LEU A 121 -13.21 2.37 15.84
C LEU A 121 -13.94 3.69 15.61
N SER A 122 -14.07 4.16 14.37
CA SER A 122 -14.83 5.36 14.00
C SER A 122 -16.28 5.27 14.46
N GLN A 123 -16.95 4.12 14.27
CA GLN A 123 -18.30 3.91 14.80
C GLN A 123 -18.38 4.07 16.33
N LYS A 124 -17.35 3.62 17.07
CA LYS A 124 -17.30 3.75 18.53
C LYS A 124 -16.97 5.15 18.99
N VAL A 125 -16.18 5.89 18.23
CA VAL A 125 -15.92 7.31 18.46
C VAL A 125 -17.22 8.11 18.35
N GLU A 126 -18.07 7.81 17.36
CA GLU A 126 -19.38 8.47 17.24
C GLU A 126 -20.30 8.19 18.44
N GLU A 127 -20.33 6.95 18.93
CA GLU A 127 -21.06 6.59 20.16
C GLU A 127 -20.52 7.37 21.38
N ALA A 128 -19.20 7.50 21.50
CA ALA A 128 -18.55 8.25 22.57
C ALA A 128 -18.83 9.75 22.51
N LYS A 129 -18.81 10.33 21.30
CA LYS A 129 -19.14 11.74 21.03
C LYS A 129 -20.58 12.05 21.40
N SER A 130 -21.51 11.16 21.02
CA SER A 130 -22.93 11.26 21.39
C SER A 130 -23.15 11.18 22.91
N ALA A 131 -22.26 10.49 23.62
CA ALA A 131 -22.24 10.41 25.08
C ALA A 131 -21.53 11.62 25.75
N GLY A 132 -21.18 12.67 25.00
CA GLY A 132 -20.54 13.87 25.51
C GLY A 132 -19.07 13.71 25.89
N LYS A 133 -18.40 12.65 25.43
CA LYS A 133 -16.96 12.48 25.63
C LYS A 133 -16.18 13.33 24.63
N ASP A 134 -15.06 13.88 25.07
CA ASP A 134 -14.08 14.47 24.16
C ASP A 134 -13.40 13.39 23.32
N THR A 135 -13.63 13.42 22.02
CA THR A 135 -13.11 12.47 21.04
C THR A 135 -11.99 13.03 20.18
N SER A 136 -11.62 14.30 20.36
CA SER A 136 -10.70 15.03 19.47
C SER A 136 -9.38 14.29 19.21
N GLY A 137 -8.74 13.77 20.27
CA GLY A 137 -7.50 13.01 20.15
C GLY A 137 -7.64 11.69 19.39
N VAL A 138 -8.81 11.03 19.49
CA VAL A 138 -9.07 9.78 18.78
C VAL A 138 -9.38 10.05 17.30
N GLU A 139 -10.16 11.11 17.01
CA GLU A 139 -10.47 11.55 15.65
C GLU A 139 -9.20 11.89 14.87
N LEU A 140 -8.29 12.67 15.47
CA LEU A 140 -6.97 12.99 14.88
C LEU A 140 -6.12 11.73 14.62
N ALA A 141 -6.12 10.78 15.55
CA ALA A 141 -5.36 9.54 15.39
C ALA A 141 -5.97 8.61 14.33
N ILE A 142 -7.29 8.63 14.14
CA ILE A 142 -7.98 7.91 13.07
C ILE A 142 -7.60 8.49 11.70
N GLU A 143 -7.62 9.82 11.56
CA GLU A 143 -7.22 10.50 10.33
C GLU A 143 -5.78 10.15 9.95
N ALA A 144 -4.84 10.24 10.90
CA ALA A 144 -3.45 9.86 10.68
C ALA A 144 -3.30 8.38 10.29
N ALA A 145 -4.11 7.48 10.86
CA ALA A 145 -4.10 6.07 10.49
C ALA A 145 -4.64 5.84 9.07
N GLN A 146 -5.69 6.56 8.67
CA GLN A 146 -6.24 6.50 7.32
C GLN A 146 -5.19 6.93 6.29
N THR A 147 -4.50 8.06 6.52
CA THR A 147 -3.41 8.52 5.64
C THR A 147 -2.34 7.44 5.46
N LYS A 148 -1.92 6.75 6.52
CA LYS A 148 -0.91 5.69 6.43
C LYS A 148 -1.40 4.45 5.72
N ILE A 149 -2.68 4.09 5.87
CA ILE A 149 -3.29 3.01 5.08
C ILE A 149 -3.28 3.36 3.60
N ASP A 150 -3.62 4.59 3.23
CA ASP A 150 -3.67 5.04 1.83
C ASP A 150 -2.27 5.11 1.20
N GLU A 151 -1.28 5.62 1.93
CA GLU A 151 0.14 5.58 1.52
C GLU A 151 0.60 4.14 1.25
N ALA A 152 0.33 3.22 2.18
CA ALA A 152 0.73 1.81 2.04
C ALA A 152 -0.01 1.12 0.89
N ARG A 153 -1.29 1.43 0.68
CA ARG A 153 -2.09 0.93 -0.44
C ARG A 153 -1.52 1.35 -1.79
N ALA A 154 -1.19 2.63 -1.94
CA ALA A 154 -0.57 3.13 -3.16
C ALA A 154 0.75 2.41 -3.46
N ALA A 155 1.61 2.24 -2.45
CA ALA A 155 2.88 1.54 -2.61
C ALA A 155 2.70 0.05 -2.97
N VAL A 156 1.72 -0.63 -2.36
CA VAL A 156 1.44 -2.05 -2.68
C VAL A 156 0.86 -2.19 -4.09
N ILE A 157 0.05 -1.24 -4.56
CA ILE A 157 -0.44 -1.23 -5.96
C ILE A 157 0.74 -1.11 -6.92
N THR A 158 1.65 -0.15 -6.69
CA THR A 158 2.86 0.01 -7.51
C THR A 158 3.67 -1.27 -7.52
N GLN A 159 4.00 -1.82 -6.35
CA GLN A 159 4.77 -3.06 -6.22
C GLN A 159 4.11 -4.26 -6.91
N ALA A 160 2.78 -4.35 -6.86
CA ALA A 160 2.04 -5.43 -7.50
C ALA A 160 2.11 -5.39 -9.04
N GLY A 161 2.38 -4.20 -9.60
CA GLY A 161 2.61 -4.01 -11.03
C GLY A 161 4.07 -4.11 -11.46
N GLU A 162 5.03 -4.17 -10.52
CA GLU A 162 6.45 -4.24 -10.85
C GLU A 162 6.85 -5.58 -11.48
N GLU A 163 7.69 -5.48 -12.51
CA GLU A 163 8.15 -6.61 -13.32
C GLU A 163 9.65 -6.83 -13.16
N TYR A 164 10.01 -7.77 -12.28
CA TYR A 164 11.41 -8.15 -12.04
C TYR A 164 11.91 -9.17 -13.06
N ILE A 165 11.89 -8.79 -14.34
CA ILE A 165 12.35 -9.67 -15.43
C ILE A 165 13.86 -9.56 -15.56
N LEU A 166 14.53 -10.71 -15.43
CA LEU A 166 15.98 -10.79 -15.54
C LEU A 166 16.45 -10.48 -16.97
N GLU A 167 17.35 -9.53 -17.11
CA GLU A 167 17.98 -9.24 -18.39
C GLU A 167 19.07 -10.26 -18.73
N ILE A 168 18.93 -10.93 -19.88
CA ILE A 168 19.92 -11.85 -20.42
C ILE A 168 20.77 -11.14 -21.47
N GLY A 169 22.09 -11.23 -21.33
CA GLY A 169 23.10 -10.60 -22.18
C GLY A 169 24.38 -11.41 -22.09
N GLU A 170 25.55 -10.79 -21.89
CA GLU A 170 26.79 -11.55 -21.72
C GLU A 170 26.79 -12.50 -20.50
N GLU A 171 27.20 -13.75 -20.74
CA GLU A 171 27.15 -14.82 -19.74
C GLU A 171 28.13 -14.61 -18.58
N SER A 172 29.25 -13.92 -18.81
CA SER A 172 30.22 -13.48 -17.80
C SER A 172 29.60 -12.54 -16.75
N GLU A 173 28.63 -11.72 -17.17
CA GLU A 173 27.98 -10.70 -16.33
C GLU A 173 26.66 -11.19 -15.72
N LEU A 174 26.16 -12.35 -16.16
CA LEU A 174 24.86 -12.90 -15.80
C LEU A 174 24.65 -12.95 -14.28
N ARG A 175 25.66 -13.41 -13.52
CA ARG A 175 25.58 -13.48 -12.06
C ARG A 175 25.39 -12.10 -11.44
N SER A 176 26.11 -11.09 -11.93
CA SER A 176 26.03 -9.72 -11.40
C SER A 176 24.66 -9.12 -11.67
N ARG A 177 24.14 -9.27 -12.89
CA ARG A 177 22.82 -8.75 -13.28
C ARG A 177 21.69 -9.42 -12.52
N VAL A 178 21.73 -10.75 -12.38
CA VAL A 178 20.78 -11.47 -11.53
C VAL A 178 20.84 -10.97 -10.09
N GLY A 179 22.04 -10.79 -9.54
CA GLY A 179 22.21 -10.26 -8.19
C GLY A 179 21.62 -8.86 -8.01
N GLN A 180 21.78 -7.99 -9.01
CA GLN A 180 21.22 -6.63 -8.99
C GLN A 180 19.69 -6.65 -8.98
N THR A 181 19.05 -7.37 -9.90
CA THR A 181 17.57 -7.47 -9.96
C THR A 181 16.99 -8.08 -8.69
N VAL A 182 17.64 -9.11 -8.13
CA VAL A 182 17.20 -9.71 -6.86
C VAL A 182 17.35 -8.73 -5.69
N SER A 183 18.41 -7.92 -5.68
CA SER A 183 18.64 -6.93 -4.61
C SER A 183 17.61 -5.81 -4.68
N GLU A 184 17.33 -5.30 -5.87
CA GLU A 184 16.28 -4.31 -6.14
C GLU A 184 14.91 -4.83 -5.69
N PHE A 185 14.54 -6.04 -6.12
CA PHE A 185 13.31 -6.69 -5.65
C PHE A 185 13.18 -6.78 -4.13
N GLN A 186 14.28 -7.15 -3.44
CA GLN A 186 14.28 -7.27 -1.99
C GLN A 186 14.16 -5.92 -1.30
N GLU A 187 14.80 -4.89 -1.84
CA GLU A 187 14.72 -3.50 -1.39
C GLU A 187 13.31 -2.96 -1.52
N ASP A 188 12.71 -3.08 -2.70
CA ASP A 188 11.35 -2.59 -2.95
C ASP A 188 10.32 -3.26 -2.01
N LEU A 189 10.37 -4.59 -1.89
CA LEU A 189 9.49 -5.33 -0.99
C LEU A 189 9.65 -4.93 0.48
N ARG A 190 10.88 -4.65 0.92
CA ARG A 190 11.17 -4.21 2.29
C ARG A 190 10.59 -2.82 2.54
N ASP A 191 10.73 -1.93 1.56
CA ASP A 191 10.29 -0.55 1.69
C ASP A 191 8.75 -0.48 1.70
N VAL A 192 8.07 -1.24 0.84
CA VAL A 192 6.61 -1.40 0.85
C VAL A 192 6.14 -2.04 2.17
N HIS A 193 6.84 -3.08 2.65
CA HIS A 193 6.51 -3.71 3.93
C HIS A 193 6.59 -2.72 5.10
N LYS A 194 7.58 -1.82 5.10
CA LYS A 194 7.72 -0.79 6.13
C LYS A 194 6.49 0.13 6.19
N LEU A 195 5.95 0.54 5.03
CA LEU A 195 4.73 1.35 4.97
C LEU A 195 3.52 0.62 5.57
N VAL A 196 3.39 -0.69 5.33
CA VAL A 196 2.33 -1.52 5.95
C VAL A 196 2.50 -1.59 7.48
N VAL A 197 3.74 -1.66 7.96
CA VAL A 197 4.05 -1.61 9.40
C VAL A 197 3.72 -0.23 10.00
N ASP A 198 4.03 0.84 9.29
CA ASP A 198 3.70 2.21 9.73
C ASP A 198 2.18 2.42 9.81
N ALA A 199 1.41 1.91 8.83
CA ALA A 199 -0.05 1.87 8.88
C ALA A 199 -0.58 1.09 10.09
N LYS A 200 -0.01 -0.09 10.36
CA LYS A 200 -0.35 -0.87 11.56
C LYS A 200 -0.09 -0.08 12.84
N GLN A 201 1.05 0.60 12.93
CA GLN A 201 1.41 1.38 14.11
C GLN A 201 0.48 2.58 14.31
N ALA A 202 0.08 3.24 13.23
CA ALA A 202 -0.87 4.35 13.26
C ALA A 202 -2.25 3.89 13.75
N VAL A 203 -2.79 2.79 13.22
CA VAL A 203 -4.04 2.18 13.73
C VAL A 203 -3.92 1.82 15.21
N MET A 204 -2.77 1.28 15.63
CA MET A 204 -2.56 0.95 17.03
C MET A 204 -2.52 2.17 17.94
N ASN A 205 -2.01 3.30 17.45
CA ASN A 205 -2.06 4.55 18.19
C ASN A 205 -3.50 5.06 18.31
N ALA A 206 -4.32 4.98 17.25
CA ALA A 206 -5.74 5.32 17.33
C ALA A 206 -6.49 4.49 18.40
N VAL A 207 -6.21 3.18 18.47
CA VAL A 207 -6.76 2.31 19.52
C VAL A 207 -6.26 2.70 20.92
N LYS A 208 -5.01 3.16 21.06
CA LYS A 208 -4.49 3.64 22.35
C LYS A 208 -5.17 4.94 22.79
N GLU A 209 -5.34 5.90 21.88
CA GLU A 209 -6.08 7.14 22.18
C GLU A 209 -7.52 6.82 22.60
N ALA A 210 -8.14 5.87 21.91
CA ALA A 210 -9.47 5.40 22.26
C ALA A 210 -9.56 4.81 23.68
N ALA A 211 -8.55 4.07 24.11
CA ALA A 211 -8.48 3.49 25.43
C ALA A 211 -8.42 4.57 26.54
N LYS A 212 -7.78 5.73 26.29
CA LYS A 212 -7.65 6.82 27.28
C LYS A 212 -9.00 7.40 27.70
N ILE A 213 -9.95 7.50 26.78
CA ILE A 213 -11.30 8.00 27.07
C ILE A 213 -12.25 6.91 27.61
N LYS A 214 -11.67 5.83 28.14
CA LYS A 214 -12.35 4.66 28.69
C LYS A 214 -13.36 4.06 27.71
N MET A 215 -13.02 3.99 26.41
CA MET A 215 -13.72 3.08 25.49
C MET A 215 -13.37 1.60 25.78
N SER A 216 -12.49 1.34 26.75
CA SER A 216 -11.94 0.02 27.11
C SER A 216 -12.95 -1.04 27.60
N LYS A 217 -14.24 -0.71 27.76
CA LYS A 217 -15.30 -1.69 28.05
C LYS A 217 -16.10 -2.12 26.81
N LEU A 218 -15.73 -1.68 25.61
CA LEU A 218 -16.34 -2.18 24.39
C LEU A 218 -15.55 -3.39 23.92
N SER A 219 -16.27 -4.48 23.63
CA SER A 219 -15.78 -5.76 23.14
C SER A 219 -15.05 -5.62 21.80
N PHE A 220 -13.84 -5.08 21.81
CA PHE A 220 -12.82 -5.61 20.92
C PHE A 220 -12.70 -7.06 21.37
N ASN A 221 -13.35 -7.98 20.64
CA ASN A 221 -13.18 -9.41 20.88
C ASN A 221 -11.67 -9.60 21.07
N THR A 222 -11.26 -10.16 22.20
CA THR A 222 -9.86 -10.42 22.52
C THR A 222 -9.15 -11.13 21.36
N ASP A 223 -9.91 -11.82 20.51
CA ASP A 223 -9.46 -12.40 19.24
C ASP A 223 -9.04 -11.37 18.19
N THR A 224 -9.69 -10.21 18.06
CA THR A 224 -9.28 -9.12 17.13
C THR A 224 -8.03 -8.40 17.60
N VAL A 225 -7.89 -8.13 18.90
CA VAL A 225 -6.65 -7.55 19.46
C VAL A 225 -5.51 -8.57 19.39
N ARG A 226 -5.79 -9.84 19.70
CA ARG A 226 -4.87 -10.94 19.44
C ARG A 226 -4.56 -11.10 17.95
N LEU A 227 -5.50 -10.89 17.03
CA LEU A 227 -5.23 -10.97 15.60
C LEU A 227 -4.23 -9.88 15.19
N ILE A 228 -4.39 -8.65 15.65
CA ILE A 228 -3.45 -7.55 15.37
C ILE A 228 -2.05 -7.82 15.96
N PHE A 229 -2.00 -8.37 17.17
CA PHE A 229 -0.75 -8.78 17.82
C PHE A 229 -0.10 -10.00 17.16
N ASN A 230 -0.91 -10.92 16.63
CA ASN A 230 -0.52 -12.23 16.12
C ASN A 230 -0.59 -12.32 14.58
N LEU A 231 -0.72 -11.17 13.89
CA LEU A 231 -0.25 -10.99 12.51
C LEU A 231 1.26 -11.13 12.54
N ASN A 232 1.70 -12.39 12.70
CA ASN A 232 3.07 -12.83 12.60
C ASN A 232 3.48 -12.62 11.15
N PHE A 233 4.07 -11.45 10.89
CA PHE A 233 4.95 -11.24 9.74
C PHE A 233 6.20 -12.09 9.98
N LYS A 234 6.09 -13.41 9.78
CA LYS A 234 7.28 -14.24 9.65
C LYS A 234 7.95 -13.83 8.33
N ASN A 235 9.17 -13.30 8.48
CA ASN A 235 10.08 -12.90 7.42
C ASN A 235 10.07 -13.88 6.24
#